data_AF-A0A2T9XZT0-F1
#
_entry.id   AF-A0A2T9XZT0-F1
#
_cell.length_a   1.000
_cell.length_b   1.000
_cell.length_c   1.000
_cell.angle_alpha   90.00
_cell.angle_beta   90.00
_cell.angle_gamma   90.00
#
_symmetry.space_group_name_H-M   'P 1'
#
loop_
_entity.id
_entity.type
_entity.pdbx_description
1 polymer ?
#
loop_
_entity_poly.entity_id
_entity_poly.type
_entity_poly.pdbx_seq_one_letter_code
_entity_poly.pdbx_strand_id
1 'polypeptide(L)'
;MKFNPNLMYGYRKRTEFEPDLLEAWDNIKWAHHIVWIYPTWWGSLPALTKGFVDRLFLPGFVFKHIETSPHPEKLLEGKTSEIISTMDTPAWYYKYI
;
A
#
# COMPACT_ATOMS: atom_id res chain seq x y z
N MET A 1 -8.74 -10.07 -8.23
CA MET A 1 -8.97 -8.82 -7.46
C MET A 1 -9.81 -7.85 -8.29
N LYS A 2 -11.02 -7.56 -7.85
CA LYS A 2 -11.99 -6.65 -8.48
C LYS A 2 -12.36 -5.56 -7.47
N PHE A 3 -11.79 -4.38 -7.64
CA PHE A 3 -12.03 -3.21 -6.81
C PHE A 3 -11.85 -1.94 -7.64
N ASN A 4 -12.40 -0.80 -7.18
CA ASN A 4 -12.14 0.48 -7.82
C ASN A 4 -10.80 1.08 -7.30
N PRO A 5 -9.76 1.23 -8.13
CA PRO A 5 -8.46 1.75 -7.69
C PRO A 5 -8.50 3.25 -7.37
N ASN A 6 -9.56 3.96 -7.76
CA ASN A 6 -9.69 5.39 -7.52
C ASN A 6 -10.19 5.67 -6.09
N LEU A 7 -9.39 6.40 -5.32
CA LEU A 7 -9.82 7.00 -4.04
C LEU A 7 -10.62 8.29 -4.33
N MET A 8 -11.81 8.13 -4.93
CA MET A 8 -12.58 9.22 -5.55
C MET A 8 -12.82 10.44 -4.64
N TYR A 9 -12.98 10.22 -3.33
CA TYR A 9 -13.29 11.28 -2.37
C TYR A 9 -12.08 11.71 -1.53
N GLY A 10 -10.89 11.15 -1.78
CA GLY A 10 -9.74 11.29 -0.91
C GLY A 10 -10.08 10.90 0.54
N TYR A 11 -9.54 11.65 1.50
CA TYR A 11 -9.82 11.46 2.93
C TYR A 11 -11.11 12.12 3.43
N ARG A 12 -11.89 12.78 2.55
CA ARG A 12 -13.09 13.53 2.94
C ARG A 12 -14.28 12.62 3.25
N LYS A 13 -14.32 11.43 2.65
CA LYS A 13 -15.39 10.46 2.81
C LYS A 13 -14.81 9.06 2.82
N ARG A 14 -15.15 8.28 3.85
CA ARG A 14 -14.80 6.87 3.91
C ARG A 14 -15.52 6.11 2.79
N THR A 15 -14.76 5.37 2.01
CA THR A 15 -15.30 4.46 1.01
C THR A 15 -15.24 3.06 1.58
N GLU A 16 -16.34 2.31 1.50
CA GLU A 16 -16.37 0.93 1.94
C GLU A 16 -15.48 0.07 1.03
N PHE A 17 -14.85 -0.93 1.63
CA PHE A 17 -13.99 -1.85 0.90
C PHE A 17 -14.83 -2.88 0.18
N GLU A 18 -14.51 -3.08 -1.09
CA GLU A 18 -14.96 -4.21 -1.86
C GLU A 18 -14.49 -5.53 -1.20
N PRO A 19 -15.20 -6.66 -1.38
CA PRO A 19 -14.84 -7.94 -0.77
C PRO A 19 -13.38 -8.33 -0.97
N ASP A 20 -12.86 -8.14 -2.17
CA ASP A 20 -11.47 -8.41 -2.52
C ASP A 20 -10.45 -7.56 -1.74
N LEU A 21 -10.79 -6.33 -1.36
CA LEU A 21 -9.93 -5.50 -0.49
C LEU A 21 -9.99 -5.95 0.97
N LEU A 22 -11.15 -6.43 1.44
CA LEU A 22 -11.27 -7.02 2.78
C LEU A 22 -10.46 -8.31 2.87
N GLU A 23 -10.56 -9.19 1.88
CA GLU A 23 -9.74 -10.40 1.78
C GLU A 23 -8.24 -10.07 1.76
N ALA A 24 -7.84 -9.08 0.95
CA ALA A 24 -6.46 -8.62 0.93
C ALA A 24 -6.00 -8.07 2.29
N TRP A 25 -6.88 -7.37 3.02
CA TRP A 25 -6.59 -6.90 4.37
C TRP A 25 -6.38 -8.05 5.35
N ASP A 26 -7.22 -9.09 5.29
CA ASP A 26 -7.08 -10.27 6.14
C ASP A 26 -5.76 -11.01 5.86
N ASN A 27 -5.38 -11.12 4.58
CA ASN A 27 -4.08 -11.68 4.19
C ASN A 27 -2.89 -10.85 4.73
N ILE A 28 -2.97 -9.51 4.68
CA ILE A 28 -1.94 -8.63 5.25
C ILE A 28 -1.83 -8.79 6.78
N LYS A 29 -2.97 -8.89 7.47
CA LYS A 29 -2.98 -9.12 8.93
C LYS A 29 -2.37 -10.47 9.29
N TRP A 30 -2.66 -11.52 8.51
CA TRP A 30 -2.11 -12.85 8.72
C TRP A 30 -0.61 -12.94 8.43
N ALA A 31 -0.13 -12.27 7.38
CA ALA A 31 1.25 -12.37 6.93
C ALA A 31 2.26 -11.73 7.89
N HIS A 32 3.37 -12.41 8.17
CA HIS A 32 4.51 -11.83 8.91
C HIS A 32 5.49 -11.11 7.99
N HIS A 33 5.57 -11.54 6.74
CA HIS A 33 6.42 -10.98 5.69
C HIS A 33 5.60 -10.79 4.41
N ILE A 34 5.75 -9.64 3.75
CA ILE A 34 4.99 -9.26 2.55
C ILE A 34 5.96 -8.95 1.40
N VAL A 35 5.86 -9.71 0.31
CA VAL A 35 6.68 -9.48 -0.91
C VAL A 35 5.83 -8.76 -1.97
N TRP A 36 6.35 -7.65 -2.49
CA TRP A 36 5.75 -6.90 -3.59
C TRP A 36 6.51 -7.19 -4.87
N ILE A 37 5.83 -7.69 -5.90
CA ILE A 37 6.43 -7.98 -7.20
C ILE A 37 5.71 -7.16 -8.27
N TYR A 38 6.43 -6.25 -8.93
CA TYR A 38 5.83 -5.40 -9.96
C TYR A 38 6.86 -4.81 -10.94
N PRO A 39 6.47 -4.52 -12.20
CA PRO A 39 7.29 -3.69 -13.06
C PRO A 39 7.25 -2.23 -12.63
N THR A 40 8.38 -1.53 -12.65
CA THR A 40 8.43 -0.09 -12.39
C THR A 40 7.93 0.66 -13.61
N TRP A 41 6.83 1.39 -13.47
CA TRP A 41 6.26 2.23 -14.51
C TRP A 41 6.33 3.70 -14.09
N TRP A 42 6.90 4.55 -14.93
CA TRP A 42 7.11 5.97 -14.63
C TRP A 42 7.79 6.22 -13.26
N GLY A 43 8.77 5.38 -12.91
CA GLY A 43 9.51 5.47 -11.64
C GLY A 43 8.73 5.03 -10.39
N SER A 44 7.56 4.39 -10.54
CA SER A 44 6.75 3.96 -9.41
C SER A 44 5.98 2.66 -9.67
N LEU A 45 5.06 2.34 -8.74
CA LEU A 45 4.09 1.26 -8.85
C LEU A 45 3.20 1.44 -10.10
N PRO A 46 2.81 0.35 -10.78
CA PRO A 46 1.71 0.38 -11.74
C PRO A 46 0.44 0.98 -11.13
N ALA A 47 -0.37 1.68 -11.93
CA ALA A 47 -1.54 2.42 -11.44
C ALA A 47 -2.51 1.55 -10.62
N LEU A 48 -2.72 0.29 -11.00
CA LEU A 48 -3.56 -0.65 -10.25
C LEU A 48 -2.99 -0.97 -8.87
N THR A 49 -1.68 -1.25 -8.78
CA THR A 49 -1.00 -1.53 -7.51
C THR A 49 -0.94 -0.28 -6.64
N LYS A 50 -0.71 0.90 -7.23
CA LYS A 50 -0.77 2.17 -6.52
C LYS A 50 -2.16 2.44 -5.97
N GLY A 51 -3.20 2.21 -6.78
CA GLY A 51 -4.59 2.34 -6.35
C GLY A 51 -4.97 1.33 -5.25
N PHE A 52 -4.42 0.11 -5.28
CA PHE A 52 -4.58 -0.84 -4.19
C PHE A 52 -4.00 -0.29 -2.88
N VAL A 53 -2.77 0.24 -2.91
CA VAL A 53 -2.16 0.89 -1.74
C VAL A 53 -3.02 2.07 -1.28
N ASP A 54 -3.41 2.97 -2.19
CA ASP A 54 -4.19 4.16 -1.85
C ASP A 54 -5.56 3.84 -1.24
N ARG A 55 -6.18 2.74 -1.69
CA ARG A 55 -7.48 2.29 -1.18
C ARG A 55 -7.35 1.53 0.13
N LEU A 56 -6.34 0.68 0.29
CA LEU A 56 -6.23 -0.21 1.44
C LEU A 56 -5.47 0.43 2.63
N PHE A 57 -4.48 1.29 2.34
CA PHE A 57 -3.58 1.88 3.33
C PHE A 57 -4.16 3.17 3.94
N LEU A 58 -5.43 3.12 4.32
CA LEU A 58 -6.16 4.24 4.94
C LEU A 58 -6.04 4.24 6.48
N PRO A 59 -6.30 5.40 7.14
CA PRO A 59 -6.41 5.48 8.59
C PRO A 59 -7.40 4.46 9.17
N GLY A 60 -7.01 3.81 10.26
CA GLY A 60 -7.75 2.74 10.91
C GLY A 60 -7.41 1.32 10.41
N PHE A 61 -6.60 1.20 9.36
CA PHE A 61 -6.08 -0.09 8.89
C PHE A 61 -4.58 -0.21 9.13
N VAL A 62 -3.79 0.61 8.43
CA VAL A 62 -2.32 0.52 8.48
C VAL A 62 -1.68 1.48 9.49
N PHE A 63 -2.38 2.56 9.82
CA PHE A 63 -2.01 3.48 10.88
C PHE A 63 -3.26 4.10 11.51
N LYS A 64 -3.14 4.64 12.71
CA LYS A 64 -4.21 5.39 13.38
C LYS A 64 -3.66 6.68 13.99
N HIS A 65 -4.41 7.76 13.88
CA HIS A 65 -4.06 9.00 14.57
C HIS A 65 -4.30 8.86 16.07
N ILE A 66 -3.34 9.34 16.86
CA ILE A 66 -3.43 9.42 18.31
C ILE A 66 -3.52 10.91 18.65
N GLU A 67 -4.58 11.36 19.32
CA GLU A 67 -4.82 12.78 19.61
C GLU A 67 -3.66 13.43 20.39
N THR A 68 -3.00 12.65 21.24
CA THR A 68 -1.94 13.13 22.14
C THR A 68 -0.53 13.01 21.57
N SER A 69 -0.35 12.47 20.35
CA SER A 69 0.96 12.21 19.77
C SER A 69 1.08 12.79 18.35
N PRO A 70 2.21 13.45 18.02
CA PRO A 70 2.49 13.86 16.65
C PRO A 70 2.77 12.68 15.72
N HIS A 71 3.07 11.49 16.28
CA HIS A 71 3.30 10.28 15.52
C HIS A 71 2.04 9.40 15.53
N PRO A 72 1.59 8.88 14.37
CA PRO A 72 0.49 7.92 14.33
C PRO A 72 0.91 6.56 14.92
N GLU A 73 -0.07 5.84 15.45
CA GLU A 73 0.06 4.43 15.80
C GLU A 73 0.30 3.61 14.53
N LYS A 74 1.33 2.76 14.53
CA LYS A 74 1.64 1.88 13.40
C LYS A 74 0.93 0.54 13.60
N LEU A 75 -0.06 0.23 12.77
CA LEU A 75 -0.88 -0.98 12.95
C LEU A 75 -0.29 -2.23 12.27
N LEU A 76 0.79 -2.05 11.49
CA LEU A 76 1.56 -3.14 10.86
C LEU A 76 2.94 -3.31 11.50
N GLU A 77 3.15 -2.81 12.72
CA GLU A 77 4.43 -2.95 13.43
C GLU A 77 4.82 -4.43 13.64
N GLY A 78 6.12 -4.73 13.53
CA GLY A 78 6.65 -6.09 13.63
C GLY A 78 6.57 -6.93 12.35
N LYS A 79 5.83 -6.50 11.32
CA LYS A 79 5.84 -7.14 10.00
C LYS A 79 7.04 -6.65 9.17
N THR A 80 7.54 -7.51 8.30
CA THR A 80 8.62 -7.17 7.35
C THR A 80 8.10 -7.17 5.91
N SER A 81 8.82 -6.50 4.99
CA SER A 81 8.48 -6.51 3.57
C SER A 81 9.71 -6.55 2.68
N GLU A 82 9.52 -7.04 1.46
CA GLU A 82 10.49 -7.05 0.39
C GLU A 82 9.85 -6.55 -0.90
N ILE A 83 10.64 -5.88 -1.75
CA ILE A 83 10.19 -5.39 -3.06
C ILE A 83 11.11 -5.99 -4.12
N ILE A 84 10.50 -6.71 -5.06
CA ILE A 84 11.14 -7.20 -6.27
C ILE A 84 10.53 -6.42 -7.43
N SER A 85 11.25 -5.41 -7.91
CA SER A 85 10.82 -4.61 -9.06
C SER A 85 11.68 -4.86 -10.29
N THR A 86 11.04 -4.82 -11.45
CA THR A 86 11.72 -4.99 -12.76
C THR A 86 11.68 -3.69 -13.55
N MET A 87 12.82 -3.30 -14.12
CA MET A 87 12.93 -2.14 -15.01
C MET A 87 14.14 -2.27 -15.94
N ASP A 88 14.10 -1.57 -17.08
CA ASP A 88 15.20 -1.56 -18.05
C ASP A 88 16.37 -0.65 -17.61
N THR A 89 16.10 0.27 -16.68
CA THR A 89 17.10 1.19 -16.16
C THR A 89 18.17 0.44 -15.35
N PRO A 90 19.48 0.65 -15.65
CA PRO A 90 20.55 0.07 -14.86
C PRO A 90 20.44 0.43 -13.37
N ALA A 91 20.62 -0.55 -12.49
CA ALA A 91 20.43 -0.38 -11.05
C ALA A 91 21.28 0.74 -10.44
N TRP A 92 22.51 0.95 -10.93
CA TRP A 92 23.38 2.02 -10.45
C TRP A 92 22.80 3.40 -10.76
N TYR A 93 22.18 3.60 -11.93
CA TYR A 93 21.62 4.89 -12.30
C TYR A 93 20.37 5.15 -11.46
N TYR A 94 19.40 4.22 -11.46
CA TYR A 94 18.15 4.34 -10.71
C TYR A 94 18.32 4.54 -9.21
N LYS A 95 19.45 4.09 -8.62
CA LYS A 95 19.72 4.26 -7.18
C LYS A 95 20.07 5.70 -6.78
N TYR A 96 20.61 6.51 -7.68
CA TYR A 96 21.20 7.82 -7.35
C TYR A 96 20.46 9.04 -7.91
N ILE A 97 19.50 8.81 -8.80
CA ILE A 97 18.52 9.81 -9.26
C ILE A 97 17.21 9.63 -8.50
#